data_AF-A0AAU7SYW0-F1
#
_entry.id   AF-A0AAU7SYW0-F1
#
_cell.length_a   1.000
_cell.length_b   1.000
_cell.length_c   1.000
_cell.angle_alpha   90.00
_cell.angle_beta   90.00
_cell.angle_gamma   90.00
#
_symmetry.space_group_name_H-M   'P 1'
#
loop_
_entity.id
_entity.type
_entity.pdbx_description
1 polymer ?
#
loop_
_entity_poly.entity_id
_entity_poly.type
_entity_poly.pdbx_seq_one_letter_code
_entity_poly.pdbx_strand_id
1 'polypeptide(L)'
;MKRFKTYFLLYASLLIWMSTNLTHAVQAMGKPQPAKVYDLFSGTVHEEHGQLVLTHCTLSKYAYPLHFNHPEDEKQIKSLLRKAPNFWLNLRAQAYTENERFHLILDEIAEIHLQASWHLSDLLPSQAKL
;
A
#
# COMPACT_ATOMS: atom_id res chain seq x y z
N MET A 1 -53.50 -42.41 28.36
CA MET A 1 -52.95 -42.36 26.98
C MET A 1 -53.11 -41.02 26.24
N LYS A 2 -54.11 -40.15 26.52
CA LYS A 2 -54.27 -38.87 25.79
C LYS A 2 -53.17 -37.82 26.09
N ARG A 3 -52.71 -37.71 27.34
CA ARG A 3 -51.68 -36.73 27.76
C ARG A 3 -50.31 -36.96 27.11
N PHE A 4 -49.92 -38.21 26.90
CA PHE A 4 -48.62 -38.56 26.30
C PHE A 4 -48.49 -38.08 24.84
N LYS A 5 -49.59 -38.13 24.07
CA LYS A 5 -49.65 -37.60 22.70
C LYS A 5 -49.50 -36.08 22.65
N THR A 6 -50.06 -35.35 23.62
CA THR A 6 -49.95 -33.89 23.68
C THR A 6 -48.55 -33.42 24.02
N TYR A 7 -47.86 -34.09 24.95
CA TYR A 7 -46.46 -33.79 25.25
C TYR A 7 -45.53 -34.11 24.08
N PHE A 8 -45.78 -35.20 23.37
CA PHE A 8 -45.00 -35.56 22.18
C PHE A 8 -45.15 -34.53 21.05
N LEU A 9 -46.37 -34.04 20.81
CA LEU A 9 -46.64 -33.01 19.80
C LEU A 9 -46.02 -31.66 20.17
N LEU A 10 -46.05 -31.28 21.46
CA LEU A 10 -45.42 -30.04 21.95
C LEU A 10 -43.88 -30.12 21.89
N TYR A 11 -43.29 -31.29 22.11
CA TYR A 11 -41.85 -31.47 22.04
C TYR A 11 -41.34 -31.44 20.59
N ALA A 12 -42.10 -32.03 19.67
CA ALA A 12 -41.80 -32.00 18.25
C ALA A 12 -41.85 -30.58 17.68
N SER A 13 -42.83 -29.75 18.07
CA SER A 13 -42.90 -28.35 17.61
C SER A 13 -41.78 -27.49 18.19
N LEU A 14 -41.35 -27.73 19.43
CA LEU A 14 -40.22 -27.02 20.04
C LEU A 14 -38.89 -27.32 19.33
N LEU A 15 -38.68 -28.58 18.92
CA LEU A 15 -37.49 -29.00 18.18
C LEU A 15 -37.43 -28.39 16.76
N ILE A 16 -38.58 -28.26 16.09
CA ILE A 16 -38.67 -27.61 14.78
C ILE A 16 -38.35 -26.11 14.88
N TRP A 17 -38.69 -25.47 16.01
CA TRP A 17 -38.42 -24.04 16.19
C TRP A 17 -36.95 -23.73 16.51
N MET A 18 -36.23 -24.67 17.12
CA MET A 18 -34.80 -24.49 17.45
C MET A 18 -33.87 -24.71 16.24
N SER A 19 -34.30 -25.42 15.20
CA SER A 19 -33.45 -25.71 14.03
C SER A 19 -33.43 -24.60 12.96
N THR A 20 -34.33 -23.61 13.02
CA THR A 20 -34.41 -22.55 11.99
C THR A 20 -33.34 -21.45 12.12
N ASN A 21 -32.49 -21.47 13.16
CA ASN A 21 -31.47 -20.42 13.37
C ASN A 21 -30.06 -20.76 12.84
N LEU A 22 -29.87 -21.89 12.15
CA LEU A 22 -28.52 -22.35 11.77
C LEU A 22 -28.22 -22.20 10.27
N THR A 23 -28.38 -21.01 9.67
CA THR A 23 -27.96 -20.80 8.26
C THR A 23 -27.22 -19.49 7.96
N HIS A 24 -26.87 -18.65 8.94
CA HIS A 24 -26.19 -17.38 8.67
C HIS A 24 -24.85 -17.23 9.40
N ALA A 25 -23.88 -18.09 9.07
CA ALA A 25 -22.48 -17.86 9.47
C ALA A 25 -21.43 -18.41 8.50
N VAL A 26 -21.79 -18.79 7.26
CA VAL A 26 -20.86 -19.41 6.30
C VAL A 26 -20.46 -18.47 5.14
N GLN A 27 -21.07 -17.28 5.01
CA GLN A 27 -20.86 -16.43 3.82
C GLN A 27 -19.97 -15.19 4.02
N ALA A 28 -19.21 -15.09 5.11
CA ALA A 28 -18.28 -13.97 5.32
C ALA A 28 -16.79 -14.33 5.13
N MET A 29 -16.46 -15.49 4.55
CA MET A 29 -15.10 -15.70 4.03
C MET A 29 -14.98 -14.98 2.70
N GLY A 30 -14.78 -13.66 2.76
CA GLY A 30 -14.31 -12.88 1.63
C GLY A 30 -13.11 -13.58 1.01
N LYS A 31 -13.07 -13.67 -0.33
CA LYS A 31 -11.96 -14.27 -1.07
C LYS A 31 -10.63 -13.77 -0.47
N PRO A 32 -9.64 -14.64 -0.22
CA PRO A 32 -8.33 -14.18 0.21
C PRO A 32 -7.85 -13.14 -0.80
N GLN A 33 -7.66 -11.89 -0.35
CA GLN A 33 -7.08 -10.87 -1.19
C GLN A 33 -5.67 -11.36 -1.57
N PRO A 34 -5.27 -11.28 -2.84
CA PRO A 34 -3.92 -11.62 -3.23
C PRO A 34 -2.95 -10.78 -2.39
N ALA A 35 -1.90 -11.43 -1.86
CA ALA A 35 -0.88 -10.74 -1.08
C ALA A 35 -0.33 -9.58 -1.91
N LYS A 36 -0.41 -8.35 -1.37
CA LYS A 36 0.22 -7.20 -2.00
C LYS A 36 1.73 -7.39 -1.95
N VAL A 37 2.37 -7.38 -3.12
CA VAL A 37 3.83 -7.38 -3.23
C VAL A 37 4.26 -5.92 -3.27
N TYR A 38 5.13 -5.57 -2.34
CA TYR A 38 5.70 -4.23 -2.23
C TYR A 38 7.19 -4.31 -2.49
N ASP A 39 7.69 -3.39 -3.30
CA ASP A 39 9.11 -3.23 -3.58
C ASP A 39 9.63 -1.94 -2.95
N LEU A 40 10.96 -1.87 -2.80
CA LEU A 40 11.65 -0.69 -2.31
C LEU A 40 12.17 0.12 -3.51
N PHE A 41 11.75 1.37 -3.60
CA PHE A 41 12.15 2.31 -4.65
C PHE A 41 12.99 3.43 -4.06
N SER A 42 14.27 3.46 -4.42
CA SER A 42 15.20 4.51 -4.00
C SER A 42 15.28 5.61 -5.04
N GLY A 43 15.14 6.88 -4.64
CA GLY A 43 15.27 7.96 -5.60
C GLY A 43 15.04 9.35 -5.04
N THR A 44 15.09 10.33 -5.93
CA THR A 44 14.79 11.73 -5.65
C THR A 44 13.37 12.04 -6.07
N VAL A 45 12.67 12.84 -5.28
CA VAL A 45 11.31 13.30 -5.63
C VAL A 45 11.37 14.74 -6.12
N HIS A 46 10.52 15.06 -7.09
CA HIS A 46 10.25 16.43 -7.52
C HIS A 46 8.75 16.58 -7.81
N GLU A 47 8.32 17.83 -7.99
CA GLU A 47 6.95 18.15 -8.38
C GLU A 47 6.91 18.51 -9.87
N GLU A 48 6.05 17.85 -10.62
CA GLU A 48 5.81 18.11 -12.04
C GLU A 48 4.29 18.28 -12.26
N HIS A 49 3.86 19.45 -12.75
CA HIS A 49 2.44 19.76 -12.98
C HIS A 49 1.50 19.51 -11.77
N GLY A 50 1.98 19.72 -10.54
CA GLY A 50 1.21 19.49 -9.31
C GLY A 50 1.19 18.04 -8.82
N GLN A 51 1.87 17.13 -9.54
CA GLN A 51 2.03 15.73 -9.21
C GLN A 51 3.43 15.48 -8.64
N LEU A 52 3.53 14.73 -7.54
CA LEU A 52 4.83 14.26 -7.05
C LEU A 52 5.31 13.10 -7.91
N VAL A 53 6.58 13.15 -8.30
CA VAL A 53 7.23 12.17 -9.18
C VAL A 53 8.54 11.71 -8.55
N LEU A 54 8.71 10.40 -8.39
CA LEU A 54 9.98 9.79 -8.03
C LEU A 54 10.80 9.52 -9.29
N THR A 55 11.97 10.13 -9.39
CA THR A 55 13.01 9.67 -10.33
C THR A 55 13.77 8.55 -9.64
N HIS A 56 13.49 7.32 -10.06
CA HIS A 56 14.14 6.15 -9.48
C HIS A 56 15.61 6.13 -9.89
N CYS A 57 16.44 5.77 -8.93
CA CYS A 57 17.87 5.77 -9.06
C CYS A 57 18.35 4.47 -9.70
N THR A 58 18.06 4.34 -10.99
CA THR A 58 18.57 3.29 -11.88
C THR A 58 19.25 3.91 -13.08
N LEU A 59 19.98 3.09 -13.85
CA LEU A 59 20.59 3.51 -15.12
C LEU A 59 19.59 4.16 -16.09
N SER A 60 18.33 3.72 -16.06
CA SER A 60 17.25 4.23 -16.91
C SER A 60 16.58 5.51 -16.40
N LYS A 61 16.87 5.96 -15.16
CA LYS A 61 16.26 7.15 -14.52
C LYS A 61 14.75 7.28 -14.74
N TYR A 62 14.03 6.18 -14.58
CA TYR A 62 12.59 6.17 -14.84
C TYR A 62 11.85 7.08 -13.85
N ALA A 63 10.88 7.84 -14.36
CA ALA A 63 10.06 8.76 -13.59
C ALA A 63 8.71 8.12 -13.25
N TYR A 64 8.44 7.95 -11.96
CA TYR A 64 7.24 7.32 -11.45
C TYR A 64 6.33 8.36 -10.77
N PRO A 65 5.15 8.66 -11.34
CA PRO A 65 4.15 9.43 -10.63
C PRO A 65 3.71 8.70 -9.35
N LEU A 66 3.59 9.45 -8.26
CA LEU A 66 3.29 8.93 -6.94
C LEU A 66 1.82 9.10 -6.57
N HIS A 67 1.20 8.02 -6.13
CA HIS A 67 -0.12 8.02 -5.52
C HIS A 67 0.02 7.66 -4.04
N PHE A 68 -0.72 8.33 -3.18
CA PHE A 68 -0.54 8.24 -1.74
C PHE A 68 -1.71 7.53 -1.09
N ASN A 69 -1.46 6.44 -0.37
CA ASN A 69 -2.47 5.84 0.50
C ASN A 69 -2.78 6.73 1.71
N HIS A 70 -1.78 7.50 2.17
CA HIS A 70 -1.90 8.40 3.31
C HIS A 70 -1.50 9.84 2.93
N PRO A 71 -2.39 10.83 3.10
CA PRO A 71 -2.10 12.23 2.74
C PRO A 71 -0.98 12.86 3.59
N GLU A 72 -0.66 12.28 4.75
CA GLU A 72 0.42 12.69 5.63
C GLU A 72 1.79 12.50 4.96
N ASP A 73 1.98 11.41 4.22
CA ASP A 73 3.22 11.13 3.49
C ASP A 73 3.44 12.16 2.38
N GLU A 74 2.38 12.52 1.65
CA GLU A 74 2.44 13.56 0.62
C GLU A 74 2.82 14.92 1.22
N LYS A 75 2.18 15.29 2.35
CA LYS A 75 2.50 16.53 3.08
C LYS A 75 3.94 16.53 3.58
N GLN A 76 4.43 15.40 4.09
CA GLN A 76 5.80 15.26 4.56
C GLN A 76 6.80 15.47 3.42
N ILE A 77 6.59 14.82 2.27
CA ILE A 77 7.47 14.99 1.11
C ILE A 77 7.41 16.42 0.57
N LYS A 78 6.23 17.03 0.46
CA LYS A 78 6.10 18.45 0.07
C LYS A 78 6.80 19.39 1.05
N SER A 79 6.78 19.09 2.35
CA SER A 79 7.51 19.84 3.37
C SER A 79 9.03 19.70 3.20
N LEU A 80 9.51 18.49 2.90
CA LEU A 80 10.93 18.22 2.63
C LEU A 80 11.42 18.98 1.39
N LEU A 81 10.67 18.94 0.27
CA LEU A 81 11.00 19.67 -0.95
C LEU A 81 11.20 21.18 -0.72
N ARG A 82 10.47 21.77 0.24
CA ARG A 82 10.60 23.20 0.59
C ARG A 82 11.79 23.49 1.51
N LYS A 83 12.17 22.54 2.37
CA LYS A 83 13.14 22.75 3.46
C LYS A 83 14.54 22.24 3.13
N ALA A 84 14.65 21.21 2.32
CA ALA A 84 15.89 20.52 2.00
C ALA A 84 16.00 20.38 0.48
N PRO A 85 16.89 21.13 -0.20
CA PRO A 85 17.05 21.03 -1.65
C PRO A 85 17.72 19.72 -2.08
N ASN A 86 18.47 19.08 -1.17
CA ASN A 86 19.25 17.88 -1.44
C ASN A 86 18.81 16.76 -0.49
N PHE A 87 17.95 15.89 -0.96
CA PHE A 87 17.61 14.63 -0.28
C PHE A 87 17.23 13.57 -1.30
N TRP A 88 17.35 12.32 -0.88
CA TRP A 88 16.74 11.17 -1.55
C TRP A 88 16.05 10.32 -0.50
N LEU A 89 15.19 9.41 -0.94
CA LEU A 89 14.36 8.62 -0.05
C LEU A 89 14.16 7.20 -0.58
N ASN A 90 13.83 6.30 0.34
CA ASN A 90 13.39 4.94 0.06
C ASN A 90 11.89 4.86 0.27
N LEU A 91 11.15 4.52 -0.78
CA LEU A 91 9.70 4.32 -0.73
C LEU A 91 9.38 2.84 -0.77
N ARG A 92 8.57 2.34 0.16
CA ARG A 92 7.90 1.06 -0.02
C ARG A 92 6.63 1.32 -0.82
N ALA A 93 6.55 0.78 -2.03
CA ALA A 93 5.45 1.06 -2.91
C ALA A 93 5.05 -0.17 -3.74
N GLN A 94 3.81 -0.14 -4.22
CA GLN A 94 3.33 -1.06 -5.24
C GLN A 94 3.42 -0.37 -6.61
N ALA A 95 4.13 -1.00 -7.54
CA ALA A 95 4.15 -0.54 -8.92
C ALA A 95 2.91 -1.02 -9.68
N TYR A 96 2.36 -0.16 -10.53
CA TYR A 96 1.31 -0.52 -11.47
C TYR A 96 1.49 0.24 -12.79
N THR A 97 0.82 -0.21 -13.84
CA THR A 97 0.86 0.44 -15.15
C THR A 97 -0.48 1.11 -15.44
N GLU A 98 -0.44 2.37 -15.86
CA GLU A 98 -1.60 3.12 -16.31
C GLU A 98 -1.17 4.05 -17.45
N ASN A 99 -1.91 4.02 -18.56
CA ASN A 99 -1.60 4.79 -19.77
C ASN A 99 -0.15 4.58 -20.26
N GLU A 100 0.30 3.32 -20.30
CA GLU A 100 1.65 2.91 -20.74
C GLU A 100 2.81 3.47 -19.88
N ARG A 101 2.49 4.04 -18.71
CA ARG A 101 3.46 4.56 -17.74
C ARG A 101 3.39 3.76 -16.45
N PHE A 102 4.52 3.55 -15.80
CA PHE A 102 4.57 2.97 -14.47
C PHE A 102 4.34 4.06 -13.42
N HIS A 103 3.48 3.74 -12.47
CA HIS A 103 3.12 4.57 -11.32
C HIS A 103 3.42 3.81 -10.04
N LEU A 104 3.57 4.53 -8.94
CA LEU A 104 3.79 3.93 -7.62
C LEU A 104 2.67 4.34 -6.68
N ILE A 105 2.03 3.35 -6.04
CA ILE A 105 1.16 3.57 -4.89
C ILE A 105 2.01 3.42 -3.65
N LEU A 106 2.22 4.53 -2.95
CA LEU A 106 3.02 4.61 -1.74
C LEU A 106 2.30 3.98 -0.56
N ASP A 107 2.99 3.05 0.10
CA ASP A 107 2.57 2.42 1.35
C ASP A 107 3.19 3.15 2.55
N GLU A 108 4.52 3.34 2.52
CA GLU A 108 5.28 4.05 3.55
C GLU A 108 6.56 4.69 2.99
N ILE A 109 7.00 5.77 3.62
CA ILE A 109 8.36 6.30 3.47
C ILE A 109 9.27 5.48 4.39
N ALA A 110 10.06 4.57 3.81
CA ALA A 110 10.92 3.67 4.59
C ALA A 110 12.12 4.43 5.19
N GLU A 111 12.77 5.30 4.41
CA GLU A 111 13.92 6.08 4.86
C GLU A 111 14.02 7.43 4.15
N ILE A 112 14.60 8.42 4.83
CA ILE A 112 14.88 9.75 4.29
C ILE A 112 16.36 10.06 4.51
N HIS A 113 17.05 10.40 3.43
CA HIS A 113 18.48 10.69 3.42
C HIS A 113 18.70 12.16 3.08
N LEU A 114 18.96 12.98 4.10
CA LEU A 114 19.19 14.43 3.96
C LEU A 114 20.66 14.73 3.65
N GLN A 115 20.91 15.79 2.85
CA GLN A 115 22.26 16.27 2.52
C GLN A 115 23.19 15.20 1.91
N ALA A 116 22.61 14.12 1.40
CA ALA A 116 23.32 13.03 0.76
C ALA A 116 23.08 13.11 -0.75
N SER A 117 24.13 12.89 -1.53
CA SER A 117 23.95 12.53 -2.94
C SER A 117 23.91 11.01 -3.06
N TRP A 118 22.95 10.52 -3.83
CA TRP A 118 22.87 9.11 -4.17
C TRP A 118 23.85 8.76 -5.30
N HIS A 119 24.24 9.72 -6.14
CA HIS A 119 25.17 9.46 -7.23
C HIS A 119 26.57 9.19 -6.68
N LEU A 120 27.07 7.97 -6.89
CA LEU A 120 28.45 7.60 -6.55
C LEU A 120 29.45 8.61 -7.14
N SER A 121 29.19 9.14 -8.34
CA SER A 121 30.02 10.16 -8.97
C SER A 121 30.20 11.40 -8.11
N ASP A 122 29.21 11.78 -7.30
CA ASP A 122 29.30 12.95 -6.43
C ASP A 122 30.15 12.69 -5.18
N LEU A 123 30.36 11.41 -4.83
CA LEU A 123 31.22 10.96 -3.73
C LEU A 123 32.66 10.68 -4.19
N LEU A 124 32.90 10.56 -5.50
CA LEU A 124 34.24 10.32 -6.04
C LEU A 124 35.08 11.61 -6.01
N PRO A 125 36.36 11.53 -5.59
CA PRO A 125 37.28 12.67 -5.67
C PRO A 125 37.42 13.15 -7.11
N SER A 126 37.67 14.44 -7.31
CA SER A 126 37.67 15.09 -8.63
C SER A 126 38.56 14.41 -9.68
N GLN A 127 39.63 13.73 -9.24
CA GLN A 127 40.56 12.97 -10.08
C GLN A 127 39.99 11.66 -10.63
N ALA A 128 38.85 11.18 -10.12
CA ALA A 128 38.19 9.94 -10.50
C ALA A 128 36.88 10.15 -11.30
N LYS A 129 36.53 11.40 -11.63
CA LYS A 129 35.43 11.72 -12.53
C LYS A 129 35.94 11.62 -13.99
N LEU A 130 35.46 10.62 -14.72
CA LEU A 130 35.73 10.40 -16.16
C LEU A 130 35.08 11.46 -17.03
#